data_AF-Q1Z5A0-F1
#
_entry.id   AF-Q1Z5A0-F1
#
_cell.length_a   1.000
_cell.length_b   1.000
_cell.length_c   1.000
_cell.angle_alpha   90.00
_cell.angle_beta   90.00
_cell.angle_gamma   90.00
#
_symmetry.space_group_name_H-M   'P 1'
#
loop_
_entity.id
_entity.type
_entity.pdbx_description
1 polymer ?
#
loop_
_entity_poly.entity_id
_entity_poly.type
_entity_poly.pdbx_seq_one_letter_code
_entity_poly.pdbx_strand_id
1 'polypeptide(L)' 'MLKVGGGMEINNLLRMDGNIVFSIINEKLRLECGSVSELVSRYELDEAELIEKMDEHGFHYDPLSNQFR' A
#
# COMPACT_ATOMS: atom_id res chain seq x y z
N MET A 1 4.77 -22.44 -14.73
CA MET A 1 5.51 -21.56 -13.81
C MET A 1 4.59 -21.28 -12.62
N LEU A 2 4.76 -21.97 -11.50
CA LEU A 2 3.94 -21.76 -10.30
C LEU A 2 4.50 -20.54 -9.56
N LYS A 3 3.78 -19.41 -9.57
CA LYS A 3 4.04 -18.32 -8.62
C LYS A 3 3.57 -18.81 -7.26
N VAL A 4 4.47 -19.37 -6.46
CA VAL A 4 4.22 -19.56 -5.02
C VAL A 4 4.48 -18.21 -4.36
N GLY A 5 3.46 -17.34 -4.37
CA GLY A 5 3.47 -16.07 -3.67
C GLY A 5 2.84 -16.25 -2.29
N GLY A 6 3.65 -16.53 -1.28
CA GLY A 6 3.25 -16.38 0.11
C GLY A 6 3.11 -14.89 0.42
N GLY A 7 1.93 -14.32 0.15
CA GLY A 7 1.56 -12.97 0.51
C GLY A 7 0.19 -13.04 1.18
N MET A 8 0.03 -12.30 2.28
CA MET A 8 -1.29 -12.00 2.87
C MET A 8 -2.29 -11.72 1.73
N GLU A 9 -3.52 -12.22 1.78
CA GLU A 9 -4.54 -11.93 0.78
C GLU A 9 -4.88 -10.42 0.77
N ILE A 10 -4.02 -9.64 0.13
CA ILE A 10 -4.13 -8.18 -0.05
C ILE A 10 -5.38 -7.83 -0.87
N ASN A 11 -6.01 -8.82 -1.50
CA ASN A 11 -7.32 -8.70 -2.16
C ASN A 11 -8.41 -8.05 -1.28
N ASN A 12 -8.23 -8.01 0.05
CA ASN A 12 -9.12 -7.28 0.97
C ASN A 12 -8.46 -6.10 1.70
N LEU A 13 -7.17 -5.79 1.45
CA LEU A 13 -6.44 -4.72 2.14
C LEU A 13 -7.19 -3.39 2.04
N LEU A 14 -7.56 -2.96 0.83
CA LEU A 14 -8.25 -1.68 0.62
C LEU A 14 -9.68 -1.65 1.19
N ARG A 15 -10.25 -2.80 1.57
CA ARG A 15 -11.54 -2.91 2.26
C ARG A 15 -11.44 -2.76 3.78
N MET A 16 -10.24 -2.74 4.34
CA MET A 16 -10.01 -2.56 5.77
C MET A 16 -10.22 -1.10 6.19
N ASP A 17 -10.25 -0.86 7.51
CA ASP A 17 -10.19 0.48 8.08
C ASP A 17 -8.96 1.24 7.58
N GLY A 18 -9.12 2.52 7.23
CA GLY A 18 -8.05 3.30 6.60
C GLY A 18 -6.82 3.48 7.47
N ASN A 19 -6.94 3.51 8.80
CA ASN A 19 -5.76 3.58 9.69
C ASN A 19 -4.97 2.26 9.70
N ILE A 20 -5.66 1.13 9.53
CA ILE A 20 -5.00 -0.17 9.39
C ILE A 20 -4.28 -0.24 8.05
N VAL A 21 -4.96 0.17 6.95
CA VAL A 21 -4.33 0.23 5.63
C VAL A 21 -3.12 1.14 5.65
N PHE A 22 -3.23 2.34 6.23
CA PHE A 22 -2.13 3.28 6.40
C PHE A 22 -0.92 2.64 7.09
N SER A 23 -1.15 1.94 8.20
CA SER A 23 -0.08 1.30 8.98
C SER A 23 0.63 0.21 8.17
N ILE A 24 -0.13 -0.64 7.48
CA ILE A 24 0.42 -1.72 6.66
C ILE A 24 1.18 -1.16 5.45
N ILE A 25 0.60 -0.21 4.74
CA ILE A 25 1.22 0.41 3.55
C ILE A 25 2.54 1.08 3.93
N ASN A 26 2.57 1.86 5.02
CA ASN A 26 3.81 2.48 5.50
C ASN A 26 4.86 1.47 5.97
N GLU A 27 4.44 0.36 6.57
CA GLU A 27 5.37 -0.73 6.88
C GLU A 27 5.96 -1.36 5.62
N LYS A 28 5.14 -1.62 4.59
CA LYS A 28 5.60 -2.17 3.30
C LYS A 28 6.51 -1.21 2.54
N LEU A 29 6.21 0.09 2.53
CA LEU A 29 7.11 1.10 1.96
C LEU A 29 8.44 1.18 2.73
N ARG A 30 8.43 0.96 4.05
CA ARG A 30 9.67 0.98 4.84
C ARG A 30 10.55 -0.25 4.63
N LEU A 31 9.92 -1.43 4.56
CA LEU A 31 10.64 -2.70 4.61
C LEU A 31 10.85 -3.34 3.25
N GLU A 32 9.96 -3.09 2.29
CA GLU A 32 9.86 -3.92 1.09
C GLU A 32 9.91 -3.13 -0.22
N CYS A 33 9.39 -1.90 -0.29
CA CYS A 33 9.19 -1.16 -1.54
C CYS A 33 9.81 0.25 -1.51
N GLY A 34 10.57 0.65 -2.53
CA GLY A 34 11.19 1.98 -2.62
C GLY A 34 10.26 3.10 -3.11
N SER A 35 9.02 2.78 -3.46
CA SER A 35 8.00 3.75 -3.87
C SER A 35 6.59 3.16 -3.83
N VAL A 36 5.56 4.01 -3.89
CA VAL A 36 4.15 3.58 -4.09
C VAL A 36 3.98 2.79 -5.39
N SER A 37 4.61 3.21 -6.49
CA SER A 37 4.52 2.48 -7.77
C SER A 37 5.04 1.04 -7.65
N GLU A 38 6.16 0.84 -6.95
CA GLU A 38 6.68 -0.51 -6.67
C GLU A 38 5.74 -1.32 -5.77
N LEU A 39 5.17 -0.69 -4.73
CA LEU A 39 4.22 -1.32 -3.83
C LEU A 39 2.97 -1.80 -4.59
N VAL A 40 2.38 -0.92 -5.40
CA VAL A 40 1.19 -1.22 -6.21
C VAL A 40 1.49 -2.35 -7.19
N SER A 41 2.63 -2.29 -7.90
CA SER A 41 3.03 -3.34 -8.83
C SER A 41 3.32 -4.67 -8.15
N ARG A 42 3.94 -4.66 -6.96
CA ARG A 42 4.35 -5.87 -6.24
C ARG A 42 3.16 -6.62 -5.63
N TYR A 43 2.21 -5.88 -5.08
CA TYR A 43 1.04 -6.45 -4.40
C TYR A 43 -0.23 -6.44 -5.25
N GLU A 44 -0.11 -6.07 -6.53
CA GLU A 44 -1.21 -6.09 -7.49
C GLU A 44 -2.42 -5.25 -6.99
N LEU A 45 -2.13 -4.08 -6.41
CA LEU A 45 -3.12 -3.13 -5.92
C LEU A 45 -3.59 -2.20 -7.03
N ASP A 46 -4.78 -1.63 -6.88
CA ASP A 46 -5.19 -0.46 -7.66
C ASP A 46 -4.62 0.81 -7.02
N GLU A 47 -3.80 1.55 -7.78
CA GLU A 47 -3.15 2.77 -7.28
C GLU A 47 -4.17 3.88 -6.99
N ALA A 48 -5.18 4.03 -7.84
CA ALA A 48 -6.18 5.08 -7.66
C ALA A 48 -7.03 4.82 -6.41
N GLU A 49 -7.46 3.58 -6.19
CA GLU A 49 -8.19 3.16 -4.99
C GLU A 49 -7.35 3.35 -3.72
N LEU A 50 -6.05 3.02 -3.77
CA LEU A 50 -5.15 3.25 -2.64
C LEU A 50 -5.02 4.74 -2.30
N ILE A 51 -4.78 5.59 -3.31
CA ILE A 51 -4.63 7.04 -3.10
C ILE A 51 -5.93 7.66 -2.59
N GLU A 52 -7.07 7.32 -3.20
CA GLU A 52 -8.40 7.80 -2.77
C GLU A 52 -8.65 7.45 -1.30
N LYS A 53 -8.38 6.20 -0.91
CA LYS A 53 -8.56 5.75 0.48
C LYS A 53 -7.65 6.51 1.47
N MET A 54 -6.41 6.81 1.08
CA MET A 54 -5.50 7.59 1.93
C MET A 54 -5.97 9.04 2.05
N ASP A 55 -6.38 9.65 0.94
CA ASP A 55 -6.91 11.02 0.88
C ASP A 55 -8.20 11.17 1.71
N GLU A 56 -9.10 10.17 1.73
CA GLU A 56 -10.29 10.13 2.61
C GLU A 56 -9.93 10.28 4.10
N HIS A 57 -8.73 9.85 4.48
CA HIS A 57 -8.22 9.91 5.87
C HIS A 57 -7.25 11.09 6.08
N GLY A 58 -7.05 11.93 5.07
CA GLY A 58 -6.15 13.08 5.11
C GLY A 58 -4.67 12.70 5.03
N PHE A 59 -4.35 11.48 4.58
CA PHE A 59 -2.98 11.03 4.42
C PHE A 59 -2.49 11.24 2.99
N HIS A 60 -1.32 11.86 2.83
CA HIS A 60 -0.73 12.08 1.52
C HIS A 60 0.66 11.45 1.43
N TYR A 61 0.98 10.90 0.25
CA TYR A 61 2.28 10.28 0.02
C TYR A 61 3.39 11.34 -0.07
N ASP A 62 4.40 11.19 0.78
CA ASP A 62 5.63 11.96 0.76
C ASP A 62 6.77 11.13 0.13
N PRO A 63 7.18 11.43 -1.12
CA PRO A 63 8.23 10.67 -1.80
C PRO A 63 9.62 10.85 -1.17
N LEU A 64 9.85 11.91 -0.38
CA LEU A 64 11.14 12.12 0.28
C LEU A 64 11.35 11.14 1.43
N SER A 65 10.27 10.82 2.17
CA SER A 65 10.31 9.85 3.26
C SER A 65 9.73 8.48 2.92
N ASN A 66 9.31 8.30 1.66
CA ASN A 66 8.68 7.10 1.12
C ASN A 66 7.54 6.59 2.02
N GLN A 67 6.68 7.50 2.49
CA GLN A 67 5.60 7.19 3.43
C GLN A 67 4.40 8.11 3.22
N PHE A 68 3.21 7.63 3.56
CA PHE A 68 2.02 8.45 3.76
C PHE A 68 2.08 9.17 5.12
N ARG A 69 1.58 10.41 5.18
CA ARG A 69 1.59 11.28 6.38
C ARG A 69 0.30 12.05 6.55
#